data_AF-A0A1S4B7J6-F1
#
_entry.id   AF-A0A1S4B7J6-F1
#
_cell.length_a   1.000
_cell.length_b   1.000
_cell.length_c   1.000
_cell.angle_alpha   90.00
_cell.angle_beta   90.00
_cell.angle_gamma   90.00
#
_symmetry.space_group_name_H-M   'P 1'
#
loop_
_entity.id
_entity.type
_entity.pdbx_description
1 polymer ?
#
loop_
_entity_poly.entity_id
_entity_poly.type
_entity_poly.pdbx_seq_one_letter_code
_entity_poly.pdbx_strand_id
1 'polypeptide(L)'
;MAYQRVDRLDYMSLDEEMADSMDEFEEVFYRDDTNLDDFELVTEGTDTSAAQARKGKDIQGIPWDRLNITRQSYRLTRLEQYRNYENIPLSGEAVDKECKQVKKGGNYYEFFYNTRLVKPTILHFQLRNLVWATSKHDVYLISNYSLMHWSSISQNLSEVLDFSGHIAPSEKHAGSLLEGLTQTQISTMAVKNRFMVAGGFQGELICKCLDKPGISFCARTTYEENAITNAVEIYESTSGGLHFLAANNDSGVREYDMEKFQLMNHFQFPWPVNHTSMSPDSKILTVVGDDLNGLLVDSCNGKTIGSIVGHLDYSFASAWHPDGRTFATGNQDKTCRIWDLRNLSSPTAVLKGNMGAVRSLRYSSDGRFLVVAEPADFVHIYNTDADYQKRQEIDMFGEISGVSLSPDDESLYIGIWDRTYASLLQYNRRHSSEYVDLFT
;
A
#
# COMPACT_ATOMS: atom_id res chain seq x y z
N MET A 1 32.85 21.29 -9.11
CA MET A 1 32.43 20.88 -10.47
C MET A 1 30.92 20.74 -10.44
N ALA A 2 30.26 21.19 -11.50
CA ALA A 2 28.91 21.75 -11.49
C ALA A 2 27.81 20.74 -11.06
N TYR A 3 27.01 21.16 -10.08
CA TYR A 3 25.71 20.58 -9.78
C TYR A 3 24.75 20.91 -10.94
N GLN A 4 24.34 19.91 -11.70
CA GLN A 4 23.21 20.05 -12.62
C GLN A 4 21.92 20.00 -11.80
N ARG A 5 21.25 21.15 -11.79
CA ARG A 5 19.88 21.36 -11.31
C ARG A 5 18.97 20.55 -12.22
N VAL A 6 18.44 19.43 -11.73
CA VAL A 6 17.36 18.71 -12.39
C VAL A 6 16.10 19.55 -12.19
N ASP A 7 15.47 19.95 -13.29
CA ASP A 7 14.29 20.81 -13.28
C ASP A 7 13.13 20.14 -12.54
N ARG A 8 12.40 20.94 -11.74
CA ARG A 8 11.14 20.57 -11.09
C ARG A 8 10.13 20.16 -12.17
N LEU A 9 9.75 18.89 -12.18
CA LEU A 9 8.59 18.40 -12.92
C LEU A 9 7.33 18.67 -12.09
N ASP A 10 6.35 19.35 -12.69
CA ASP A 10 5.01 19.50 -12.13
C ASP A 10 4.32 18.13 -12.19
N TYR A 11 4.22 17.46 -11.05
CA TYR A 11 3.61 16.14 -10.92
C TYR A 11 2.13 16.14 -11.35
N MET A 12 1.44 17.29 -11.22
CA MET A 12 0.02 17.42 -11.59
C MET A 12 -0.25 17.41 -13.09
N SER A 13 0.69 17.85 -13.95
CA SER A 13 0.46 17.83 -15.41
C SER A 13 0.68 16.45 -16.02
N LEU A 14 1.44 15.58 -15.34
CA LEU A 14 1.61 14.18 -15.71
C LEU A 14 0.42 13.31 -15.25
N ASP A 15 -0.32 13.75 -14.23
CA ASP A 15 -1.56 13.11 -13.78
C ASP A 15 -2.68 13.20 -14.84
N GLU A 16 -2.77 14.30 -15.59
CA GLU A 16 -3.72 14.44 -16.71
C GLU A 16 -3.30 13.59 -17.92
N GLU A 17 -2.02 13.58 -18.32
CA GLU A 17 -1.58 12.79 -19.49
C GLU A 17 -1.65 11.26 -19.27
N MET A 18 -1.44 10.77 -18.04
CA MET A 18 -1.61 9.34 -17.73
C MET A 18 -3.07 8.93 -17.54
N ALA A 19 -3.91 9.81 -16.97
CA ALA A 19 -5.36 9.62 -16.95
C ALA A 19 -5.94 9.60 -18.37
N ASP A 20 -5.49 10.51 -19.25
CA ASP A 20 -5.87 10.55 -20.67
C ASP A 20 -5.40 9.29 -21.42
N SER A 21 -4.24 8.73 -21.09
CA SER A 21 -3.80 7.46 -21.70
C SER A 21 -4.67 6.26 -21.30
N MET A 22 -5.34 6.35 -20.15
CA MET A 22 -6.28 5.34 -19.64
C MET A 22 -7.69 5.57 -20.21
N ASP A 23 -8.11 6.83 -20.39
CA ASP A 23 -9.39 7.21 -20.99
C ASP A 23 -9.43 6.96 -22.52
N GLU A 24 -8.35 7.20 -23.26
CA GLU A 24 -8.31 6.92 -24.72
C GLU A 24 -8.50 5.43 -25.06
N PHE A 25 -8.09 4.50 -24.18
CA PHE A 25 -8.21 3.06 -24.44
C PHE A 25 -9.47 2.43 -23.89
N GLU A 26 -10.03 2.93 -22.78
CA GLU A 26 -11.40 2.55 -22.41
C GLU A 26 -12.40 2.98 -23.49
N GLU A 27 -12.24 4.15 -24.12
CA GLU A 27 -13.09 4.58 -25.23
C GLU A 27 -13.11 3.59 -26.42
N VAL A 28 -12.01 2.87 -26.68
CA VAL A 28 -11.96 1.85 -27.76
C VAL A 28 -12.77 0.60 -27.40
N PHE A 29 -12.95 0.30 -26.11
CA PHE A 29 -13.84 -0.78 -25.63
C PHE A 29 -15.33 -0.38 -25.66
N TYR A 30 -15.65 0.91 -25.69
CA TYR A 30 -17.02 1.44 -25.62
C TYR A 30 -17.56 2.01 -26.95
N ARG A 31 -16.85 1.78 -28.07
CA ARG A 31 -17.24 2.27 -29.41
C ARG A 31 -18.29 1.42 -30.13
N ASP A 32 -19.16 0.71 -29.39
CA ASP A 32 -20.31 0.03 -29.96
C ASP A 32 -21.60 0.48 -29.25
N ASP A 33 -22.51 1.02 -30.05
CA ASP A 33 -23.77 1.69 -29.71
C ASP A 33 -24.71 0.77 -28.90
N THR A 34 -24.41 0.56 -27.62
CA THR A 34 -25.25 -0.21 -26.69
C THR A 34 -25.64 0.67 -25.51
N ASN A 35 -26.96 0.86 -25.40
CA ASN A 35 -27.61 1.74 -24.44
C ASN A 35 -27.04 1.57 -23.02
N LEU A 36 -26.67 2.69 -22.41
CA LEU A 36 -26.24 2.83 -21.02
C LEU A 36 -27.25 2.24 -20.00
N ASP A 37 -28.51 2.05 -20.42
CA ASP A 37 -29.59 1.50 -19.58
C ASP A 37 -29.53 -0.04 -19.40
N ASP A 38 -28.78 -0.79 -20.23
CA ASP A 38 -28.67 -2.26 -20.09
C ASP A 38 -27.56 -2.70 -19.11
N PHE A 39 -26.66 -1.79 -18.71
CA PHE A 39 -25.56 -2.09 -17.78
C PHE A 39 -25.94 -1.95 -16.30
N GLU A 40 -27.01 -1.21 -15.96
CA GLU A 40 -27.57 -1.20 -14.61
C GLU A 40 -28.26 -2.53 -14.24
N LEU A 41 -28.56 -3.37 -15.22
CA LEU A 41 -29.28 -4.64 -15.08
C LEU A 41 -28.39 -5.88 -14.79
N VAL A 42 -27.06 -5.74 -14.67
CA VAL A 42 -26.14 -6.84 -14.29
C VAL A 42 -25.74 -6.77 -12.80
N THR A 43 -26.58 -6.13 -11.97
CA THR A 43 -26.35 -5.90 -10.54
C THR A 43 -26.79 -7.06 -9.63
N GLU A 44 -27.25 -8.19 -10.17
CA GLU A 44 -27.58 -9.38 -9.38
C GLU A 44 -26.54 -10.50 -9.54
N GLY A 45 -25.50 -10.43 -8.69
CA GLY A 45 -24.46 -11.46 -8.55
C GLY A 45 -23.06 -10.94 -8.26
N THR A 46 -22.95 -9.84 -7.49
CA THR A 46 -21.75 -9.00 -7.38
C THR A 46 -20.57 -9.66 -6.66
N ASP A 47 -20.86 -10.40 -5.59
CA ASP A 47 -19.83 -10.95 -4.72
C ASP A 47 -19.45 -12.38 -5.14
N THR A 48 -18.25 -12.80 -4.76
CA THR A 48 -17.78 -14.17 -5.02
C THR A 48 -17.32 -14.81 -3.71
N SER A 49 -17.97 -15.91 -3.35
CA SER A 49 -17.55 -16.75 -2.22
C SER A 49 -16.48 -17.76 -2.64
N ALA A 50 -15.67 -18.24 -1.69
CA ALA A 50 -14.74 -19.35 -1.91
C ALA A 50 -15.40 -20.62 -2.48
N ALA A 51 -16.67 -20.88 -2.15
CA ALA A 51 -17.39 -22.03 -2.69
C ALA A 51 -17.70 -21.87 -4.20
N GLN A 52 -18.05 -20.66 -4.63
CA GLN A 52 -18.25 -20.36 -6.05
C GLN A 52 -16.92 -20.34 -6.81
N ALA A 53 -15.87 -19.76 -6.23
CA ALA A 53 -14.54 -19.74 -6.83
C ALA A 53 -13.99 -21.16 -7.06
N ARG A 54 -14.15 -22.05 -6.07
CA ARG A 54 -13.78 -23.48 -6.23
C ARG A 54 -14.59 -24.23 -7.29
N LYS A 55 -15.78 -23.73 -7.65
CA LYS A 55 -16.59 -24.24 -8.76
C LYS A 55 -16.22 -23.63 -10.12
N GLY A 56 -15.21 -22.75 -10.17
CA GLY A 56 -14.72 -22.12 -11.39
C GLY A 56 -15.24 -20.70 -11.65
N LYS A 57 -16.01 -20.09 -10.74
CA LYS A 57 -16.33 -18.65 -10.84
C LYS A 57 -15.05 -17.84 -10.64
N ASP A 58 -14.85 -16.81 -11.44
CA ASP A 58 -13.72 -15.89 -11.25
C ASP A 58 -13.79 -15.21 -9.86
N ILE A 59 -12.64 -15.05 -9.19
CA ILE A 59 -12.58 -14.50 -7.83
C ILE A 59 -13.09 -13.07 -7.73
N GLN A 60 -12.98 -12.27 -8.79
CA GLN A 60 -13.53 -10.91 -8.87
C GLN A 60 -14.96 -10.88 -9.43
N GLY A 61 -15.46 -12.04 -9.87
CA GLY A 61 -16.76 -12.19 -10.50
C GLY A 61 -16.78 -11.72 -11.96
N ILE A 62 -15.62 -11.62 -12.62
CA ILE A 62 -15.56 -11.24 -14.04
C ILE A 62 -16.18 -12.35 -14.89
N PRO A 63 -17.23 -12.07 -15.69
CA PRO A 63 -17.95 -13.07 -16.47
C PRO A 63 -17.22 -13.36 -17.79
N TRP A 64 -16.03 -13.96 -17.71
CA TRP A 64 -15.20 -14.26 -18.89
C TRP A 64 -15.91 -15.08 -19.98
N ASP A 65 -16.92 -15.87 -19.61
CA ASP A 65 -17.76 -16.66 -20.51
C ASP A 65 -18.72 -15.81 -21.36
N ARG A 66 -19.02 -14.58 -20.91
CA ARG A 66 -19.87 -13.60 -21.60
C ARG A 66 -19.08 -12.54 -22.36
N LEU A 67 -17.76 -12.53 -22.19
CA LEU A 67 -16.86 -11.58 -22.85
C LEU A 67 -16.27 -12.22 -24.11
N ASN A 68 -15.96 -11.38 -25.11
CA ASN A 68 -15.29 -11.82 -26.35
C ASN A 68 -13.78 -12.11 -26.17
N ILE A 69 -13.29 -12.19 -24.93
CA ILE A 69 -11.89 -12.43 -24.59
C ILE A 69 -11.80 -13.37 -23.40
N THR A 70 -10.81 -14.27 -23.42
CA THR A 70 -10.55 -15.17 -22.30
C THR A 70 -9.69 -14.47 -21.24
N ARG A 71 -9.81 -14.90 -19.97
CA ARG A 71 -8.95 -14.44 -18.87
C ARG A 71 -7.46 -14.51 -19.22
N GLN A 72 -7.03 -15.61 -19.85
CA GLN A 72 -5.64 -15.82 -20.22
C GLN A 72 -5.18 -14.87 -21.33
N SER A 73 -6.00 -14.67 -22.37
CA SER A 73 -5.69 -13.72 -23.43
C SER A 73 -5.59 -12.30 -22.86
N TYR A 74 -6.53 -11.91 -21.99
CA TYR A 74 -6.51 -10.59 -21.36
C TYR A 74 -5.26 -10.41 -20.47
N ARG A 75 -4.88 -11.42 -19.69
CA ARG A 75 -3.62 -11.42 -18.89
C ARG A 75 -2.38 -11.23 -19.77
N LEU A 76 -2.29 -11.91 -20.91
CA LEU A 76 -1.15 -11.75 -21.83
C LEU A 76 -1.08 -10.32 -22.38
N THR A 77 -2.21 -9.80 -22.87
CA THR A 77 -2.33 -8.42 -23.33
C THR A 77 -1.95 -7.43 -22.23
N ARG A 78 -2.40 -7.67 -20.99
CA ARG A 78 -2.10 -6.83 -19.83
C ARG A 78 -0.60 -6.79 -19.53
N LEU A 79 0.09 -7.93 -19.58
CA LEU A 79 1.55 -7.97 -19.38
C LEU A 79 2.34 -7.31 -20.51
N GLU A 80 1.85 -7.38 -21.75
CA GLU A 80 2.50 -6.74 -22.91
C GLU A 80 2.30 -5.22 -22.93
N GLN A 81 1.14 -4.74 -22.50
CA GLN A 81 0.75 -3.34 -22.64
C GLN A 81 1.02 -2.51 -21.38
N TYR A 82 1.12 -3.14 -20.20
CA TYR A 82 1.35 -2.39 -18.96
C TYR A 82 2.70 -1.68 -19.01
N ARG A 83 2.67 -0.35 -18.92
CA ARG A 83 3.87 0.48 -18.84
C ARG A 83 4.17 0.81 -17.39
N ASN A 84 5.28 0.27 -16.90
CA ASN A 84 5.83 0.72 -15.63
C ASN A 84 6.33 2.16 -15.82
N TYR A 85 5.89 3.07 -14.97
CA TYR A 85 6.56 4.36 -14.83
C TYR A 85 8.01 4.10 -14.40
N GLU A 86 8.98 4.91 -14.83
CA GLU A 86 10.39 4.77 -14.41
C GLU A 86 10.95 6.17 -14.26
N ASN A 87 11.52 6.49 -13.10
CA ASN A 87 12.21 7.78 -12.95
C ASN A 87 13.60 7.69 -13.56
N ILE A 88 14.19 6.48 -13.54
CA ILE A 88 15.45 6.15 -14.19
C ILE A 88 15.17 5.21 -15.36
N PRO A 89 15.35 5.66 -16.62
CA PRO A 89 15.02 4.84 -17.78
C PRO A 89 15.71 3.48 -17.77
N LEU A 90 14.95 2.42 -18.09
CA LEU A 90 15.41 1.03 -18.18
C LEU A 90 15.84 0.41 -16.84
N SER A 91 15.49 1.03 -15.71
CA SER A 91 15.82 0.53 -14.38
C SER A 91 15.27 -0.88 -14.15
N GLY A 92 14.04 -1.15 -14.60
CA GLY A 92 13.39 -2.46 -14.46
C GLY A 92 13.98 -3.57 -15.34
N GLU A 93 14.62 -3.23 -16.46
CA GLU A 93 15.29 -4.21 -17.33
C GLU A 93 16.72 -4.53 -16.85
N ALA A 94 17.37 -3.56 -16.21
CA ALA A 94 18.76 -3.68 -15.76
C ALA A 94 18.94 -4.68 -14.60
N VAL A 95 17.91 -4.89 -13.77
CA VAL A 95 17.95 -5.75 -12.57
C VAL A 95 17.87 -7.27 -12.85
N ASP A 96 17.58 -7.69 -14.08
CA ASP A 96 17.25 -9.08 -14.41
C ASP A 96 18.34 -10.10 -14.04
N LYS A 97 19.61 -9.66 -14.05
CA LYS A 97 20.75 -10.52 -13.72
C LYS A 97 20.97 -10.70 -12.22
N GLU A 98 20.41 -9.82 -11.39
CA GLU A 98 20.57 -9.83 -9.92
C GLU A 98 19.44 -10.61 -9.24
N CYS A 99 18.35 -10.87 -9.96
CA CYS A 99 17.12 -11.45 -9.42
C CYS A 99 17.31 -12.91 -8.99
N LYS A 100 16.84 -13.21 -7.77
CA LYS A 100 16.80 -14.57 -7.24
C LYS A 100 15.79 -15.40 -8.04
N GLN A 101 16.16 -16.64 -8.37
CA GLN A 101 15.21 -17.58 -8.94
C GLN A 101 14.24 -18.04 -7.86
N VAL A 102 12.95 -17.78 -8.08
CA VAL A 102 11.89 -18.10 -7.13
C VAL A 102 10.98 -19.17 -7.73
N LYS A 103 10.77 -20.26 -6.98
CA LYS A 103 9.84 -21.31 -7.36
C LYS A 103 8.40 -20.85 -7.09
N LYS A 104 7.59 -20.76 -8.14
CA LYS A 104 6.13 -20.62 -8.02
C LYS A 104 5.53 -21.88 -7.38
N GLY A 105 4.45 -21.74 -6.62
CA GLY A 105 3.75 -22.86 -5.98
C GLY A 105 3.64 -22.78 -4.45
N GLY A 106 3.87 -21.60 -3.86
CA GLY A 106 3.37 -21.30 -2.53
C GLY A 106 1.84 -21.32 -2.51
N ASN A 107 1.27 -21.75 -1.38
CA ASN A 107 -0.17 -21.72 -1.12
C ASN A 107 -0.35 -21.48 0.38
N TYR A 108 -0.14 -20.24 0.79
CA TYR A 108 -0.07 -19.78 2.17
C TYR A 108 -1.36 -19.10 2.62
N TYR A 109 -2.05 -18.42 1.69
CA TYR A 109 -3.34 -17.76 1.91
C TYR A 109 -4.33 -18.22 0.84
N GLU A 110 -5.50 -18.70 1.24
CA GLU A 110 -6.54 -19.19 0.34
C GLU A 110 -7.63 -18.14 0.17
N PHE A 111 -8.12 -17.97 -1.07
CA PHE A 111 -9.22 -17.07 -1.36
C PHE A 111 -10.44 -17.42 -0.51
N PHE A 112 -10.99 -16.44 0.19
CA PHE A 112 -12.13 -16.62 1.07
C PHE A 112 -13.38 -15.93 0.52
N TYR A 113 -13.27 -14.65 0.20
CA TYR A 113 -14.41 -13.84 -0.21
C TYR A 113 -13.98 -12.64 -1.05
N ASN A 114 -14.85 -12.23 -1.97
CA ASN A 114 -14.74 -10.96 -2.67
C ASN A 114 -16.04 -10.20 -2.51
N THR A 115 -15.95 -8.93 -2.10
CA THR A 115 -17.11 -8.03 -2.09
C THR A 115 -16.93 -6.83 -3.01
N ARG A 116 -17.99 -6.53 -3.77
CA ARG A 116 -18.07 -5.37 -4.67
C ARG A 116 -18.86 -4.21 -4.06
N LEU A 117 -19.40 -4.40 -2.86
CA LEU A 117 -19.97 -3.33 -2.06
C LEU A 117 -18.87 -2.35 -1.62
N VAL A 118 -17.69 -2.88 -1.34
CA VAL A 118 -16.52 -2.10 -0.94
C VAL A 118 -15.73 -1.67 -2.17
N LYS A 119 -15.67 -0.36 -2.42
CA LYS A 119 -15.01 0.23 -3.60
C LYS A 119 -13.90 1.19 -3.16
N PRO A 120 -12.69 0.70 -2.87
CA PRO A 120 -11.61 1.58 -2.50
C PRO A 120 -11.19 2.46 -3.70
N THR A 121 -10.73 3.67 -3.41
CA THR A 121 -10.29 4.63 -4.43
C THR A 121 -8.82 4.97 -4.21
N ILE A 122 -8.07 5.08 -5.30
CA ILE A 122 -6.74 5.70 -5.30
C ILE A 122 -6.75 6.92 -6.22
N LEU A 123 -6.03 7.96 -5.83
CA LEU A 123 -5.92 9.19 -6.61
C LEU A 123 -4.52 9.41 -7.17
N HIS A 124 -3.55 8.60 -6.74
CA HIS A 124 -2.16 8.75 -7.17
C HIS A 124 -1.54 7.39 -7.48
N PHE A 125 -0.93 7.29 -8.66
CA PHE A 125 -0.41 6.05 -9.20
C PHE A 125 0.77 5.46 -8.38
N GLN A 126 1.34 6.22 -7.44
CA GLN A 126 2.46 5.77 -6.62
C GLN A 126 2.09 5.30 -5.20
N LEU A 127 0.98 5.79 -4.63
CA LEU A 127 0.64 5.61 -3.21
C LEU A 127 -0.33 4.45 -3.01
N ARG A 128 -0.08 3.57 -2.03
CA ARG A 128 -0.80 2.30 -1.85
C ARG A 128 -1.14 1.94 -0.40
N ASN A 129 -1.15 2.90 0.51
CA ASN A 129 -1.38 2.68 1.94
C ASN A 129 -2.79 3.10 2.39
N LEU A 130 -3.83 2.60 1.69
CA LEU A 130 -5.22 3.03 1.88
C LEU A 130 -6.16 1.93 2.39
N VAL A 131 -5.64 0.75 2.75
CA VAL A 131 -6.40 -0.39 3.31
C VAL A 131 -5.70 -0.89 4.57
N TRP A 132 -6.43 -1.00 5.67
CA TRP A 132 -5.89 -1.38 6.98
C TRP A 132 -6.85 -2.30 7.75
N ALA A 133 -6.42 -3.54 8.00
CA ALA A 133 -7.11 -4.46 8.88
C ALA A 133 -6.69 -4.20 10.33
N THR A 134 -7.67 -4.06 11.23
CA THR A 134 -7.45 -3.88 12.68
C THR A 134 -7.79 -5.13 13.48
N SER A 135 -8.51 -6.07 12.86
CA SER A 135 -8.77 -7.41 13.35
C SER A 135 -8.82 -8.35 12.16
N LYS A 136 -9.03 -9.65 12.40
CA LYS A 136 -9.34 -10.62 11.34
C LYS A 136 -10.54 -10.22 10.49
N HIS A 137 -11.42 -9.36 11.02
CA HIS A 137 -12.72 -9.10 10.44
C HIS A 137 -13.01 -7.64 10.11
N ASP A 138 -12.26 -6.71 10.70
CA ASP A 138 -12.51 -5.27 10.62
C ASP A 138 -11.44 -4.59 9.78
N VAL A 139 -11.88 -3.97 8.68
CA VAL A 139 -11.01 -3.34 7.70
C VAL A 139 -11.45 -1.89 7.49
N TYR A 140 -10.49 -0.98 7.54
CA TYR A 140 -10.68 0.42 7.22
C TYR A 140 -10.07 0.72 5.86
N LEU A 141 -10.77 1.48 5.03
CA LEU A 141 -10.28 1.87 3.72
C LEU A 141 -10.79 3.24 3.29
N ILE A 142 -10.10 3.86 2.34
CA ILE A 142 -10.58 5.08 1.69
C ILE A 142 -11.41 4.72 0.46
N SER A 143 -12.64 5.25 0.41
CA SER A 143 -13.51 5.21 -0.76
C SER A 143 -13.91 6.65 -1.09
N ASN A 144 -13.43 7.15 -2.23
CA ASN A 144 -13.52 8.56 -2.62
C ASN A 144 -13.00 9.49 -1.51
N TYR A 145 -13.87 10.29 -0.91
CA TYR A 145 -13.55 11.20 0.20
C TYR A 145 -13.91 10.62 1.57
N SER A 146 -14.24 9.34 1.68
CA SER A 146 -14.75 8.77 2.93
C SER A 146 -13.83 7.69 3.47
N LEU A 147 -13.57 7.75 4.78
CA LEU A 147 -13.07 6.61 5.54
C LEU A 147 -14.23 5.65 5.78
N MET A 148 -14.13 4.47 5.20
CA MET A 148 -15.11 3.40 5.35
C MET A 148 -14.57 2.32 6.29
N HIS A 149 -15.46 1.74 7.08
CA HIS A 149 -15.22 0.53 7.86
C HIS A 149 -16.07 -0.61 7.28
N TRP A 150 -15.39 -1.70 6.94
CA TRP A 150 -15.98 -2.95 6.50
C TRP A 150 -15.81 -4.01 7.58
N SER A 151 -16.89 -4.69 7.93
CA SER A 151 -16.85 -5.86 8.80
C SER A 151 -17.21 -7.12 8.02
N SER A 152 -16.27 -8.04 7.88
CA SER A 152 -16.48 -9.31 7.17
C SER A 152 -17.45 -10.27 7.86
N ILE A 153 -17.71 -10.09 9.17
CA ILE A 153 -18.68 -10.89 9.92
C ILE A 153 -20.10 -10.46 9.60
N SER A 154 -20.39 -9.17 9.76
CA SER A 154 -21.74 -8.63 9.53
C SER A 154 -22.01 -8.32 8.06
N GLN A 155 -20.97 -8.35 7.22
CA GLN A 155 -20.99 -7.93 5.82
C GLN A 155 -21.55 -6.52 5.67
N ASN A 156 -21.24 -5.65 6.63
CA ASN A 156 -21.72 -4.29 6.66
C ASN A 156 -20.58 -3.32 6.31
N LEU A 157 -20.93 -2.32 5.52
CA LEU A 157 -20.07 -1.19 5.17
C LEU A 157 -20.64 0.07 5.81
N SER A 158 -19.86 0.72 6.67
CA SER A 158 -20.25 1.95 7.35
C SER A 158 -19.24 3.05 7.13
N GLU A 159 -19.72 4.27 6.90
CA GLU A 159 -18.88 5.46 6.85
C GLU A 159 -18.48 5.90 8.26
N VAL A 160 -17.18 6.12 8.47
CA VAL A 160 -16.57 6.52 9.75
C VAL A 160 -16.30 8.02 9.79
N LEU A 161 -15.87 8.57 8.65
CA LEU A 161 -15.52 9.98 8.50
C LEU A 161 -15.57 10.38 7.02
N ASP A 162 -16.22 11.51 6.74
CA ASP A 162 -16.26 12.14 5.42
C ASP A 162 -15.28 13.33 5.39
N PHE A 163 -14.30 13.24 4.49
CA PHE A 163 -13.27 14.26 4.24
C PHE A 163 -13.67 15.29 3.18
N SER A 164 -14.80 15.12 2.48
CA SER A 164 -15.31 16.09 1.51
C SER A 164 -15.87 17.35 2.19
N GLY A 165 -16.37 17.17 3.41
CA GLY A 165 -16.91 18.23 4.25
C GLY A 165 -15.84 19.04 4.97
N HIS A 166 -16.32 19.81 5.96
CA HIS A 166 -15.46 20.56 6.86
C HIS A 166 -15.07 19.71 8.08
N ILE A 167 -13.77 19.52 8.29
CA ILE A 167 -13.20 18.78 9.42
C ILE A 167 -12.51 19.76 10.36
N ALA A 168 -13.00 19.87 11.60
CA ALA A 168 -12.35 20.65 12.65
C ALA A 168 -12.08 19.75 13.88
N PRO A 169 -11.00 20.01 14.62
CA PRO A 169 -10.67 19.22 15.80
C PRO A 169 -11.65 19.53 16.93
N SER A 170 -12.16 18.50 17.59
CA SER A 170 -13.02 18.63 18.78
C SER A 170 -12.21 18.78 20.07
N GLU A 171 -10.93 18.43 20.03
CA GLU A 171 -9.99 18.57 21.14
C GLU A 171 -8.98 19.70 20.85
N LYS A 172 -8.47 20.34 21.90
CA LYS A 172 -7.48 21.41 21.78
C LYS A 172 -6.08 20.89 22.11
N HIS A 173 -5.30 20.63 21.08
CA HIS A 173 -3.89 20.25 21.18
C HIS A 173 -3.01 21.34 20.59
N ALA A 174 -1.76 21.41 21.05
CA ALA A 174 -0.78 22.36 20.52
C ALA A 174 -0.50 22.03 19.04
N GLY A 175 -0.47 23.05 18.17
CA GLY A 175 -0.29 22.86 16.73
C GLY A 175 -1.54 22.40 15.98
N SER A 176 -2.66 22.17 16.67
CA SER A 176 -3.92 21.82 16.02
C SER A 176 -4.48 23.02 15.25
N LEU A 177 -4.87 22.79 14.01
CA LEU A 177 -5.51 23.77 13.15
C LEU A 177 -6.98 23.93 13.56
N LEU A 178 -7.27 24.87 14.45
CA LEU A 178 -8.62 25.05 15.01
C LEU A 178 -9.66 25.52 14.00
N GLU A 179 -9.22 26.19 12.93
CA GLU A 179 -10.09 26.56 11.80
C GLU A 179 -10.53 25.36 10.98
N GLY A 180 -9.86 24.20 11.13
CA GLY A 180 -10.15 22.97 10.43
C GLY A 180 -9.60 22.91 9.00
N LEU A 181 -10.00 21.85 8.30
CA LEU A 181 -9.66 21.52 6.93
C LEU A 181 -10.96 21.31 6.14
N THR A 182 -10.89 21.43 4.81
CA THR A 182 -12.06 21.26 3.93
C THR A 182 -11.63 20.52 2.68
N GLN A 183 -12.48 19.61 2.18
CA GLN A 183 -12.24 18.88 0.93
C GLN A 183 -10.87 18.20 0.88
N THR A 184 -10.48 17.56 1.98
CA THR A 184 -9.16 16.95 2.09
C THR A 184 -9.13 15.64 1.30
N GLN A 185 -8.31 15.60 0.26
CA GLN A 185 -8.03 14.37 -0.48
C GLN A 185 -6.99 13.55 0.28
N ILE A 186 -7.30 12.30 0.59
CA ILE A 186 -6.42 11.41 1.35
C ILE A 186 -5.42 10.73 0.43
N SER A 187 -4.14 10.90 0.72
CA SER A 187 -3.03 10.28 0.01
C SER A 187 -2.54 8.99 0.70
N THR A 188 -2.70 8.90 2.02
CA THR A 188 -2.21 7.80 2.83
C THR A 188 -2.96 7.69 4.16
N MET A 189 -2.97 6.50 4.76
CA MET A 189 -3.60 6.27 6.06
C MET A 189 -2.81 5.25 6.86
N ALA A 190 -2.95 5.29 8.18
CA ALA A 190 -2.60 4.21 9.09
C ALA A 190 -3.70 4.05 10.15
N VAL A 191 -4.07 2.80 10.42
CA VAL A 191 -5.00 2.47 11.51
C VAL A 191 -4.36 1.40 12.38
N LYS A 192 -4.24 1.69 13.68
CA LYS A 192 -3.69 0.76 14.67
C LYS A 192 -4.45 0.90 15.97
N ASN A 193 -4.90 -0.24 16.50
CA ASN A 193 -5.75 -0.29 17.68
C ASN A 193 -7.01 0.58 17.48
N ARG A 194 -7.17 1.61 18.31
CA ARG A 194 -8.29 2.57 18.27
C ARG A 194 -7.94 3.89 17.57
N PHE A 195 -6.76 4.01 16.99
CA PHE A 195 -6.28 5.26 16.40
C PHE A 195 -6.19 5.16 14.88
N MET A 196 -6.65 6.21 14.21
CA MET A 196 -6.49 6.42 12.79
C MET A 196 -5.73 7.73 12.57
N VAL A 197 -4.76 7.69 11.66
CA VAL A 197 -4.06 8.86 11.12
C VAL A 197 -4.21 8.83 9.61
N ALA A 198 -4.66 9.93 9.02
CA ALA A 198 -4.75 10.13 7.58
C ALA A 198 -3.90 11.32 7.15
N GLY A 199 -3.17 11.14 6.05
CA GLY A 199 -2.38 12.17 5.40
C GLY A 199 -3.04 12.63 4.10
N GLY A 200 -2.94 13.92 3.79
CA GLY A 200 -3.49 14.52 2.57
C GLY A 200 -2.43 14.95 1.55
N PHE A 201 -2.91 15.30 0.34
CA PHE A 201 -2.09 15.76 -0.78
C PHE A 201 -1.47 17.15 -0.59
N GLN A 202 -1.95 17.96 0.36
CA GLN A 202 -1.43 19.30 0.64
C GLN A 202 -0.82 19.42 2.04
N GLY A 203 -0.21 18.33 2.52
CA GLY A 203 0.46 18.27 3.82
C GLY A 203 -0.51 18.15 5.00
N GLU A 204 -1.78 17.84 4.76
CA GLU A 204 -2.73 17.66 5.85
C GLU A 204 -2.43 16.41 6.67
N LEU A 205 -2.67 16.51 7.98
CA LEU A 205 -2.75 15.39 8.90
C LEU A 205 -4.08 15.45 9.65
N ILE A 206 -4.78 14.33 9.71
CA ILE A 206 -6.04 14.17 10.45
C ILE A 206 -5.92 12.94 11.33
N CYS A 207 -6.13 13.11 12.63
CA CYS A 207 -6.08 12.04 13.63
C CYS A 207 -7.44 11.86 14.29
N LYS A 208 -7.90 10.61 14.36
CA LYS A 208 -9.15 10.24 15.01
C LYS A 208 -8.97 9.08 15.95
N CYS A 209 -9.53 9.22 17.15
CA CYS A 209 -9.81 8.09 18.03
C CYS A 209 -11.14 7.45 17.59
N LEU A 210 -11.09 6.21 17.09
CA LEU A 210 -12.22 5.55 16.41
C LEU A 210 -13.42 5.29 17.33
N ASP A 211 -13.18 5.16 18.63
CA ASP A 211 -14.23 4.94 19.64
C ASP A 211 -14.78 6.23 20.26
N LYS A 212 -14.30 7.40 19.81
CA LYS A 212 -14.81 8.72 20.23
C LYS A 212 -15.44 9.46 19.06
N PRO A 213 -16.50 10.27 19.30
CA PRO A 213 -17.01 11.17 18.28
C PRO A 213 -16.01 12.30 18.00
N GLY A 214 -16.06 12.86 16.79
CA GLY A 214 -15.22 13.99 16.39
C GLY A 214 -13.79 13.59 15.98
N ILE A 215 -12.97 14.63 15.83
CA ILE A 215 -11.58 14.58 15.37
C ILE A 215 -10.68 14.99 16.51
N SER A 216 -9.71 14.14 16.84
CA SER A 216 -8.82 14.40 17.97
C SER A 216 -7.79 15.47 17.63
N PHE A 217 -7.24 15.45 16.42
CA PHE A 217 -6.26 16.43 15.98
C PHE A 217 -6.29 16.58 14.47
N CYS A 218 -6.07 17.79 13.98
CA CYS A 218 -5.71 18.01 12.58
C CYS A 218 -4.71 19.15 12.46
N ALA A 219 -3.82 19.06 11.49
CA ALA A 219 -2.80 20.07 11.21
C ALA A 219 -2.40 20.03 9.74
N ARG A 220 -1.60 21.01 9.33
CA ARG A 220 -0.87 20.97 8.07
C ARG A 220 0.63 20.95 8.39
N THR A 221 1.34 19.91 7.98
CA THR A 221 2.77 19.70 8.28
C THR A 221 3.68 20.65 7.52
N THR A 222 3.23 21.05 6.32
CA THR A 222 3.95 21.91 5.40
C THR A 222 2.96 22.61 4.47
N TYR A 223 3.32 23.81 4.00
CA TYR A 223 2.52 24.64 3.10
C TYR A 223 3.19 24.78 1.72
N GLU A 224 4.19 23.95 1.42
CA GLU A 224 4.79 23.91 0.10
C GLU A 224 3.79 23.45 -0.97
N GLU A 225 4.00 23.87 -2.22
CA GLU A 225 3.09 23.55 -3.32
C GLU A 225 2.95 22.04 -3.55
N ASN A 226 4.02 21.26 -3.34
CA ASN A 226 4.03 19.81 -3.46
C ASN A 226 4.22 19.13 -2.08
N ALA A 227 3.30 19.41 -1.16
CA ALA A 227 3.35 19.04 0.26
C ALA A 227 2.81 17.63 0.59
N ILE A 228 2.65 16.75 -0.40
CA ILE A 228 1.98 15.44 -0.25
C ILE A 228 2.50 14.69 0.99
N THR A 229 1.59 14.19 1.82
CA THR A 229 1.92 13.23 2.87
C THR A 229 1.96 11.84 2.23
N ASN A 230 3.15 11.35 1.91
CA ASN A 230 3.34 10.13 1.13
C ASN A 230 3.04 8.86 1.95
N ALA A 231 3.50 8.82 3.21
CA ALA A 231 3.27 7.69 4.09
C ALA A 231 3.05 8.13 5.53
N VAL A 232 2.15 7.43 6.22
CA VAL A 232 2.01 7.52 7.67
C VAL A 232 2.16 6.13 8.28
N GLU A 233 2.83 6.05 9.43
CA GLU A 233 3.04 4.80 10.16
C GLU A 233 2.78 5.03 11.65
N ILE A 234 2.00 4.16 12.29
CA ILE A 234 1.78 4.17 13.74
C ILE A 234 2.62 3.08 14.39
N TYR A 235 3.45 3.46 15.35
CA TYR A 235 4.37 2.56 16.03
C TYR A 235 4.37 2.78 17.54
N GLU A 236 4.93 1.82 18.29
CA GLU A 236 5.10 1.94 19.73
C GLU A 236 6.52 2.40 20.03
N SER A 237 6.68 3.53 20.72
CA SER A 237 7.99 4.09 21.03
C SER A 237 8.70 3.25 22.09
N THR A 238 9.99 3.52 22.30
CA THR A 238 10.80 2.81 23.31
C THR A 238 10.29 3.00 24.75
N SER A 239 9.43 4.00 25.00
CA SER A 239 8.76 4.23 26.29
C SER A 239 7.40 3.54 26.42
N GLY A 240 6.92 2.85 25.38
CA GLY A 240 5.59 2.21 25.32
C GLY A 240 4.45 3.15 24.90
N GLY A 241 4.76 4.42 24.59
CA GLY A 241 3.77 5.36 24.05
C GLY A 241 3.52 5.11 22.56
N LEU A 242 2.28 5.31 22.09
CA LEU A 242 2.00 5.29 20.66
C LEU A 242 2.44 6.60 20.02
N HIS A 243 3.20 6.49 18.94
CA HIS A 243 3.69 7.60 18.13
C HIS A 243 3.30 7.34 16.68
N PHE A 244 3.26 8.38 15.86
CA PHE A 244 3.19 8.20 14.42
C PHE A 244 4.24 9.03 13.69
N LEU A 245 4.68 8.49 12.56
CA LEU A 245 5.55 9.17 11.60
C LEU A 245 4.74 9.60 10.39
N ALA A 246 5.01 10.80 9.89
CA ALA A 246 4.52 11.31 8.62
C ALA A 246 5.72 11.60 7.72
N ALA A 247 5.83 10.88 6.61
CA ALA A 247 6.79 11.12 5.55
C ALA A 247 6.14 12.03 4.49
N ASN A 248 6.81 13.13 4.17
CA ASN A 248 6.28 14.14 3.29
C ASN A 248 7.19 14.34 2.07
N ASN A 249 6.57 14.80 1.00
CA ASN A 249 7.24 15.12 -0.24
C ASN A 249 8.12 16.38 -0.13
N ASP A 250 7.97 17.17 0.94
CA ASP A 250 8.86 18.29 1.30
C ASP A 250 10.22 17.85 1.85
N SER A 251 10.59 16.58 1.66
CA SER A 251 11.81 15.94 2.20
C SER A 251 11.84 15.85 3.73
N GLY A 252 10.72 16.09 4.41
CA GLY A 252 10.61 16.00 5.86
C GLY A 252 10.00 14.69 6.33
N VAL A 253 10.50 14.18 7.46
CA VAL A 253 9.83 13.15 8.28
C VAL A 253 9.53 13.75 9.64
N ARG A 254 8.26 13.72 10.02
CA ARG A 254 7.77 14.30 11.27
C ARG A 254 7.22 13.22 12.18
N GLU A 255 7.60 13.29 13.44
CA GLU A 255 7.14 12.35 14.47
C GLU A 255 6.25 13.07 15.47
N TYR A 256 5.11 12.47 15.77
CA TYR A 256 4.17 12.99 16.75
C TYR A 256 3.87 11.95 17.82
N ASP A 257 3.77 12.40 19.07
CA ASP A 257 3.19 11.58 20.13
C ASP A 257 1.67 11.49 19.95
N MET A 258 1.04 10.34 20.23
CA MET A 258 -0.41 10.17 20.05
C MET A 258 -1.25 10.48 21.29
N GLU A 259 -0.63 10.90 22.40
CA GLU A 259 -1.36 11.30 23.61
C GLU A 259 -1.76 12.79 23.55
N LYS A 260 -0.85 13.63 23.09
CA LYS A 260 -0.96 15.10 23.04
C LYS A 260 -0.78 15.67 21.63
N PHE A 261 -0.51 14.82 20.64
CA PHE A 261 -0.30 15.23 19.24
C PHE A 261 0.80 16.28 19.08
N GLN A 262 1.83 16.27 19.93
CA GLN A 262 2.95 17.19 19.84
C GLN A 262 3.97 16.65 18.84
N LEU A 263 4.49 17.56 18.03
CA LEU A 263 5.63 17.28 17.17
C LEU A 263 6.86 17.04 18.05
N MET A 264 7.34 15.80 18.06
CA MET A 264 8.50 15.36 18.85
C MET A 264 9.79 15.56 18.07
N ASN A 265 9.79 15.13 16.81
CA ASN A 265 10.97 15.20 15.94
C ASN A 265 10.59 15.66 14.53
N HIS A 266 11.53 16.35 13.88
CA HIS A 266 11.45 16.73 12.47
C HIS A 266 12.81 16.51 11.83
N PHE A 267 12.90 15.53 10.93
CA PHE A 267 14.12 15.16 10.22
C PHE A 267 14.02 15.59 8.76
N GLN A 268 15.05 16.27 8.27
CA GLN A 268 15.13 16.71 6.88
C GLN A 268 16.09 15.82 6.10
N PHE A 269 15.66 15.38 4.92
CA PHE A 269 16.46 14.55 4.01
C PHE A 269 16.79 15.32 2.73
N PRO A 270 17.77 14.84 1.93
CA PRO A 270 18.17 15.50 0.68
C PRO A 270 17.13 15.42 -0.45
N TRP A 271 16.09 14.62 -0.28
CA TRP A 271 15.11 14.26 -1.30
C TRP A 271 13.71 14.03 -0.68
N PRO A 272 12.63 14.16 -1.48
CA PRO A 272 11.27 13.81 -1.09
C PRO A 272 11.15 12.40 -0.51
N VAL A 273 10.58 12.28 0.69
CA VAL A 273 10.47 10.98 1.37
C VAL A 273 9.17 10.30 0.99
N ASN A 274 9.26 9.14 0.33
CA ASN A 274 8.09 8.40 -0.15
C ASN A 274 7.56 7.42 0.89
N HIS A 275 8.45 6.81 1.68
CA HIS A 275 8.04 5.85 2.71
C HIS A 275 9.05 5.77 3.86
N THR A 276 8.52 5.43 5.04
CA THR A 276 9.33 5.12 6.21
C THR A 276 8.85 3.83 6.87
N SER A 277 9.75 3.08 7.51
CA SER A 277 9.37 1.95 8.37
C SER A 277 10.26 1.86 9.60
N MET A 278 9.64 1.73 10.78
CA MET A 278 10.32 1.63 12.06
C MET A 278 10.76 0.19 12.37
N SER A 279 11.97 0.03 12.92
CA SER A 279 12.43 -1.25 13.44
C SER A 279 11.58 -1.73 14.63
N PRO A 280 11.44 -3.05 14.88
CA PRO A 280 10.61 -3.55 15.97
C PRO A 280 11.04 -3.08 17.37
N ASP A 281 12.31 -2.71 17.54
CA ASP A 281 12.85 -2.15 18.78
C ASP A 281 12.79 -0.61 18.86
N SER A 282 12.21 0.03 17.84
CA SER A 282 11.96 1.46 17.71
C SER A 282 13.22 2.34 17.75
N LYS A 283 14.36 1.80 17.33
CA LYS A 283 15.65 2.53 17.31
C LYS A 283 16.13 2.92 15.92
N ILE A 284 15.70 2.19 14.88
CA ILE A 284 16.19 2.39 13.52
C ILE A 284 15.01 2.65 12.60
N LEU A 285 15.08 3.78 11.91
CA LEU A 285 14.15 4.14 10.86
C LEU A 285 14.75 3.83 9.49
N THR A 286 14.04 3.07 8.68
CA THR A 286 14.32 2.96 7.25
C THR A 286 13.61 4.08 6.51
N VAL A 287 14.37 4.92 5.81
CA VAL A 287 13.85 6.07 5.06
C VAL A 287 14.14 5.85 3.57
N VAL A 288 13.11 5.91 2.74
CA VAL A 288 13.21 5.74 1.29
C VAL A 288 12.41 6.79 0.54
N GLY A 289 12.85 7.17 -0.65
CA GLY A 289 12.23 8.28 -1.40
C GLY A 289 12.80 8.45 -2.80
N ASP A 290 12.84 9.70 -3.24
CA ASP A 290 13.28 10.12 -4.58
C ASP A 290 14.82 10.12 -4.72
N ASP A 291 15.43 8.99 -4.36
CA ASP A 291 16.84 8.67 -4.55
C ASP A 291 17.00 7.16 -4.73
N LEU A 292 18.08 6.77 -5.41
CA LEU A 292 18.44 5.36 -5.59
C LEU A 292 18.72 4.66 -4.26
N ASN A 293 19.28 5.40 -3.30
CA ASN A 293 19.72 4.88 -2.02
C ASN A 293 18.68 5.15 -0.95
N GLY A 294 18.35 4.12 -0.18
CA GLY A 294 17.68 4.30 1.10
C GLY A 294 18.67 4.71 2.19
N LEU A 295 18.14 5.19 3.31
CA LEU A 295 18.91 5.50 4.51
C LEU A 295 18.40 4.69 5.70
N LEU A 296 19.31 4.24 6.55
CA LEU A 296 19.02 3.81 7.91
C LEU A 296 19.42 4.92 8.87
N VAL A 297 18.50 5.28 9.75
CA VAL A 297 18.59 6.48 10.58
C VAL A 297 18.29 6.14 12.03
N ASP A 298 19.04 6.71 12.97
CA ASP A 298 18.72 6.66 14.40
C ASP A 298 17.41 7.41 14.67
N SER A 299 16.38 6.70 15.16
CA SER A 299 15.04 7.24 15.35
C SER A 299 14.96 8.38 16.36
N CYS A 300 15.91 8.47 17.31
CA CYS A 300 15.90 9.48 18.36
C CYS A 300 16.48 10.82 17.91
N ASN A 301 17.38 10.83 16.93
CA ASN A 301 18.13 12.04 16.57
C ASN A 301 18.25 12.30 15.06
N GLY A 302 17.73 11.42 14.22
CA GLY A 302 17.72 11.62 12.77
C GLY A 302 19.07 11.45 12.09
N LYS A 303 20.11 10.97 12.80
CA LYS A 303 21.43 10.77 12.18
C LYS A 303 21.44 9.50 11.36
N THR A 304 21.93 9.61 10.13
CA THR A 304 22.22 8.46 9.27
C THR A 304 23.25 7.55 9.92
N ILE A 305 22.89 6.28 10.10
CA ILE A 305 23.76 5.21 10.60
C ILE A 305 24.19 4.24 9.51
N GLY A 306 23.49 4.22 8.37
CA GLY A 306 23.83 3.40 7.22
C GLY A 306 23.10 3.84 5.96
N SER A 307 23.59 3.37 4.81
CA SER A 307 22.97 3.60 3.50
C SER A 307 22.60 2.24 2.88
N ILE A 308 21.47 2.23 2.19
CA ILE A 308 20.92 1.05 1.52
C ILE A 308 21.16 1.25 0.02
N VAL A 309 22.23 0.65 -0.49
CA VAL A 309 22.72 0.87 -1.86
C VAL A 309 22.46 -0.37 -2.71
N GLY A 310 21.82 -0.19 -3.87
CA GLY A 310 21.70 -1.25 -4.88
C GLY A 310 20.49 -1.15 -5.78
N HIS A 311 19.40 -0.51 -5.34
CA HIS A 311 18.27 -0.24 -6.23
C HIS A 311 18.67 0.68 -7.39
N LEU A 312 17.96 0.53 -8.51
CA LEU A 312 18.27 1.25 -9.76
C LEU A 312 17.26 2.37 -10.08
N ASP A 313 16.30 2.60 -9.18
CA ASP A 313 15.29 3.65 -9.30
C ASP A 313 14.78 4.06 -7.90
N TYR A 314 13.69 4.81 -7.81
CA TYR A 314 13.15 5.36 -6.57
C TYR A 314 12.32 4.32 -5.79
N SER A 315 12.42 4.40 -4.47
CA SER A 315 11.80 3.45 -3.55
C SER A 315 10.51 4.01 -2.96
N PHE A 316 9.46 3.18 -2.87
CA PHE A 316 8.12 3.58 -2.44
C PHE A 316 7.56 2.75 -1.28
N ALA A 317 8.27 1.70 -0.88
CA ALA A 317 7.85 0.86 0.23
C ALA A 317 9.06 0.38 1.02
N SER A 318 8.87 0.22 2.33
CA SER A 318 9.81 -0.45 3.20
C SER A 318 9.05 -1.16 4.33
N ALA A 319 9.58 -2.28 4.81
CA ALA A 319 9.00 -3.01 5.94
C ALA A 319 10.08 -3.78 6.71
N TRP A 320 10.03 -3.74 8.03
CA TRP A 320 10.90 -4.53 8.88
C TRP A 320 10.34 -5.92 9.13
N HIS A 321 11.21 -6.92 9.11
CA HIS A 321 10.88 -8.23 9.64
C HIS A 321 10.83 -8.15 11.18
N PRO A 322 9.89 -8.86 11.85
CA PRO A 322 9.71 -8.77 13.30
C PRO A 322 10.91 -9.24 14.13
N ASP A 323 11.88 -9.95 13.54
CA ASP A 323 13.14 -10.30 14.22
C ASP A 323 14.10 -9.10 14.42
N GLY A 324 13.82 -7.96 13.77
CA GLY A 324 14.63 -6.74 13.84
C GLY A 324 16.01 -6.85 13.19
N ARG A 325 16.28 -7.91 12.42
CA ARG A 325 17.59 -8.13 11.76
C ARG A 325 17.51 -7.90 10.27
N THR A 326 16.38 -8.20 9.66
CA THR A 326 16.16 -8.00 8.23
C THR A 326 15.04 -7.01 7.97
N PHE A 327 15.11 -6.38 6.81
CA PHE A 327 14.06 -5.49 6.31
C PHE A 327 14.01 -5.58 4.79
N ALA A 328 12.88 -5.16 4.23
CA ALA A 328 12.63 -5.16 2.81
C ALA A 328 12.44 -3.73 2.29
N THR A 329 12.86 -3.48 1.06
CA THR A 329 12.58 -2.25 0.31
C THR A 329 11.93 -2.60 -1.02
N GLY A 330 10.99 -1.77 -1.48
CA GLY A 330 10.22 -1.95 -2.71
C GLY A 330 10.37 -0.73 -3.61
N ASN A 331 10.61 -0.97 -4.91
CA ASN A 331 11.19 0.02 -5.79
C ASN A 331 10.56 0.05 -7.19
N GLN A 332 10.74 1.19 -7.86
CA GLN A 332 10.32 1.42 -9.24
C GLN A 332 11.04 0.52 -10.25
N ASP A 333 12.25 0.04 -9.93
CA ASP A 333 13.05 -0.95 -10.67
C ASP A 333 12.44 -2.35 -10.71
N LYS A 334 11.17 -2.51 -10.31
CA LYS A 334 10.39 -3.75 -10.29
C LYS A 334 10.93 -4.80 -9.32
N THR A 335 11.79 -4.42 -8.37
CA THR A 335 12.30 -5.35 -7.36
C THR A 335 11.85 -5.00 -5.95
N CYS A 336 11.72 -6.07 -5.16
CA CYS A 336 11.82 -6.00 -3.70
C CYS A 336 13.19 -6.54 -3.29
N ARG A 337 13.95 -5.78 -2.51
CA ARG A 337 15.26 -6.21 -1.99
C ARG A 337 15.18 -6.46 -0.49
N ILE A 338 15.79 -7.57 -0.05
CA ILE A 338 15.87 -7.96 1.36
C ILE A 338 17.28 -7.66 1.87
N TRP A 339 17.36 -6.96 3.00
CA TRP A 339 18.60 -6.49 3.58
C TRP A 339 18.81 -7.14 4.94
N ASP A 340 20.07 -7.43 5.27
CA ASP A 340 20.49 -7.83 6.62
C ASP A 340 21.23 -6.67 7.25
N LEU A 341 20.74 -6.18 8.39
CA LEU A 341 21.33 -5.06 9.10
C LEU A 341 22.81 -5.30 9.49
N ARG A 342 23.21 -6.56 9.63
CA ARG A 342 24.59 -6.96 9.96
C ARG A 342 25.54 -6.83 8.76
N ASN A 343 25.00 -6.83 7.54
CA ASN A 343 25.77 -6.64 6.31
C ASN A 343 24.96 -5.94 5.22
N LEU A 344 25.10 -4.62 5.14
CA LEU A 344 24.42 -3.77 4.16
C LEU A 344 25.16 -3.64 2.81
N SER A 345 26.29 -4.34 2.62
CA SER A 345 27.06 -4.22 1.37
C SER A 345 26.31 -4.75 0.13
N SER A 346 25.33 -5.61 0.35
CA SER A 346 24.53 -6.25 -0.71
C SER A 346 23.23 -6.81 -0.13
N PRO A 347 22.13 -6.83 -0.90
CA PRO A 347 20.91 -7.50 -0.47
C PRO A 347 21.12 -9.01 -0.34
N THR A 348 20.44 -9.63 0.62
CA THR A 348 20.39 -11.09 0.81
C THR A 348 19.49 -11.79 -0.21
N ALA A 349 18.49 -11.07 -0.73
CA ALA A 349 17.65 -11.51 -1.82
C ALA A 349 17.16 -10.32 -2.65
N VAL A 350 17.04 -10.53 -3.96
CA VAL A 350 16.42 -9.60 -4.91
C VAL A 350 15.24 -10.33 -5.54
N LEU A 351 14.02 -9.88 -5.24
CA LEU A 351 12.76 -10.53 -5.62
C LEU A 351 12.11 -9.72 -6.73
N LYS A 352 11.98 -10.31 -7.92
CA LYS A 352 11.41 -9.63 -9.10
C LYS A 352 9.88 -9.66 -9.08
N GLY A 353 9.26 -8.52 -9.37
CA GLY A 353 7.85 -8.42 -9.74
C GLY A 353 7.58 -9.06 -11.11
N ASN A 354 6.32 -9.23 -11.44
CA ASN A 354 5.89 -9.76 -12.73
C ASN A 354 5.74 -8.66 -13.79
N MET A 355 5.29 -7.47 -13.39
CA MET A 355 4.80 -6.46 -14.31
C MET A 355 5.40 -5.08 -14.03
N GLY A 356 5.31 -4.61 -12.78
CA GLY A 356 5.67 -3.23 -12.41
C GLY A 356 6.44 -3.10 -11.10
N ALA A 357 6.53 -1.86 -10.65
CA ALA A 357 7.15 -1.45 -9.39
C ALA A 357 6.63 -2.22 -8.17
N VAL A 358 7.39 -2.23 -7.08
CA VAL A 358 6.88 -2.71 -5.78
C VAL A 358 6.43 -1.52 -4.95
N ARG A 359 5.13 -1.48 -4.60
CA ARG A 359 4.49 -0.32 -3.98
C ARG A 359 4.00 -0.53 -2.55
N SER A 360 3.89 -1.77 -2.10
CA SER A 360 3.56 -2.07 -0.71
C SER A 360 4.27 -3.34 -0.24
N LEU A 361 4.75 -3.29 0.99
CA LEU A 361 5.46 -4.39 1.65
C LEU A 361 4.91 -4.57 3.06
N ARG A 362 4.60 -5.81 3.44
CA ARG A 362 4.18 -6.17 4.79
C ARG A 362 4.79 -7.51 5.19
N TYR A 363 5.49 -7.55 6.32
CA TYR A 363 5.78 -8.81 6.98
C TYR A 363 4.57 -9.26 7.79
N SER A 364 4.33 -10.57 7.86
CA SER A 364 3.45 -11.14 8.87
C SER A 364 4.02 -10.88 10.26
N SER A 365 3.16 -10.71 11.25
CA SER A 365 3.55 -10.46 12.64
C SER A 365 4.43 -11.58 13.21
N ASP A 366 4.22 -12.82 12.74
CA ASP A 366 5.07 -13.98 13.08
C ASP A 366 6.33 -14.12 12.22
N GLY A 367 6.54 -13.22 11.27
CA GLY A 367 7.73 -13.15 10.40
C GLY A 367 7.78 -14.21 9.29
N ARG A 368 6.88 -15.19 9.25
CA ARG A 368 6.94 -16.31 8.29
C ARG A 368 6.70 -15.91 6.84
N PHE A 369 6.03 -14.78 6.61
CA PHE A 369 5.65 -14.34 5.27
C PHE A 369 5.99 -12.88 5.02
N LEU A 370 6.46 -12.60 3.81
CA LEU A 370 6.54 -11.25 3.25
C LEU A 370 5.53 -11.12 2.12
N VAL A 371 4.58 -10.20 2.28
CA VAL A 371 3.61 -9.79 1.25
C VAL A 371 4.20 -8.61 0.48
N VAL A 372 4.23 -8.75 -0.85
CA VAL A 372 4.78 -7.78 -1.81
C VAL A 372 3.71 -7.48 -2.84
N ALA A 373 3.22 -6.24 -2.88
CA ALA A 373 2.22 -5.81 -3.84
C ALA A 373 2.84 -4.93 -4.93
N GLU A 374 2.51 -5.26 -6.18
CA GLU A 374 2.76 -4.43 -7.35
C GLU A 374 1.75 -3.26 -7.41
N PRO A 375 1.87 -2.28 -8.33
CA PRO A 375 0.85 -1.24 -8.49
C PRO A 375 -0.53 -1.81 -8.83
N ALA A 376 -0.55 -2.89 -9.61
CA ALA A 376 -1.73 -3.57 -10.10
C ALA A 376 -1.50 -5.08 -10.21
N ASP A 377 -2.60 -5.81 -10.27
CA ASP A 377 -2.73 -7.18 -10.75
C ASP A 377 -2.01 -8.33 -10.00
N PHE A 378 -0.92 -8.04 -9.29
CA PHE A 378 -0.13 -9.07 -8.62
C PHE A 378 0.18 -8.73 -7.17
N VAL A 379 -0.16 -9.67 -6.29
CA VAL A 379 0.37 -9.74 -4.92
C VAL A 379 1.15 -11.03 -4.76
N HIS A 380 2.37 -10.91 -4.27
CA HIS A 380 3.28 -12.02 -4.02
C HIS A 380 3.42 -12.25 -2.53
N ILE A 381 3.41 -13.52 -2.11
CA ILE A 381 3.65 -13.90 -0.72
C ILE A 381 4.84 -14.85 -0.69
N TYR A 382 5.94 -14.40 -0.09
CA TYR A 382 7.19 -15.15 0.03
C TYR A 382 7.29 -15.79 1.41
N ASN A 383 7.72 -17.04 1.46
CA ASN A 383 8.08 -17.70 2.71
C ASN A 383 9.49 -17.30 3.11
N THR A 384 9.63 -16.70 4.30
CA THR A 384 10.90 -16.18 4.82
C THR A 384 11.82 -17.29 5.34
N ASP A 385 11.26 -18.32 5.99
CA ASP A 385 12.00 -19.51 6.46
C ASP A 385 12.63 -20.31 5.33
N ALA A 386 12.00 -20.27 4.14
CA ALA A 386 12.51 -20.86 2.91
C ALA A 386 13.45 -19.91 2.15
N ASP A 387 14.05 -18.93 2.83
CA ASP A 387 14.98 -17.95 2.25
C ASP A 387 14.36 -17.26 1.01
N TYR A 388 13.07 -16.95 1.07
CA TYR A 388 12.30 -16.32 0.00
C TYR A 388 12.27 -17.12 -1.32
N GLN A 389 12.65 -18.40 -1.32
CA GLN A 389 12.76 -19.21 -2.54
C GLN A 389 11.41 -19.74 -3.06
N LYS A 390 10.37 -19.73 -2.23
CA LYS A 390 9.04 -20.23 -2.56
C LYS A 390 7.99 -19.14 -2.42
N ARG A 391 7.30 -18.84 -3.51
CA ARG A 391 6.31 -17.75 -3.62
C ARG A 391 4.92 -18.26 -3.99
N GLN A 392 3.92 -17.75 -3.27
CA GLN A 392 2.54 -17.72 -3.75
C GLN A 392 2.33 -16.46 -4.58
N GLU A 393 1.66 -16.60 -5.71
CA GLU A 393 1.26 -15.49 -6.57
C GLU A 393 -0.27 -15.40 -6.55
N ILE A 394 -0.78 -14.23 -6.19
CA ILE A 394 -2.18 -13.86 -6.34
C ILE A 394 -2.27 -13.05 -7.63
N ASP A 395 -3.04 -13.57 -8.58
CA ASP A 395 -3.26 -13.02 -9.92
C ASP A 395 -4.71 -12.51 -9.99
N MET A 396 -4.86 -11.18 -10.07
CA MET A 396 -6.13 -10.45 -10.17
C MET A 396 -6.00 -9.29 -11.17
N PHE A 397 -7.08 -8.56 -11.47
CA PHE A 397 -7.05 -7.42 -12.38
C PHE A 397 -7.48 -6.13 -11.69
N GLY A 398 -6.76 -5.05 -11.97
CA GLY A 398 -7.05 -3.72 -11.44
C GLY A 398 -5.91 -3.18 -10.59
N GLU A 399 -5.94 -1.87 -10.35
CA GLU A 399 -4.97 -1.21 -9.48
C GLU A 399 -5.21 -1.63 -8.04
N ILE A 400 -4.14 -1.85 -7.31
CA ILE A 400 -4.22 -2.18 -5.89
C ILE A 400 -4.32 -0.87 -5.14
N SER A 401 -5.26 -0.71 -4.21
CA SER A 401 -5.33 0.49 -3.36
C SER A 401 -4.55 0.33 -2.05
N GLY A 402 -4.40 -0.91 -1.62
CA GLY A 402 -3.54 -1.31 -0.53
C GLY A 402 -3.70 -2.78 -0.18
N VAL A 403 -2.73 -3.27 0.57
CA VAL A 403 -2.72 -4.63 1.12
C VAL A 403 -2.54 -4.56 2.63
N SER A 404 -3.29 -5.39 3.35
CA SER A 404 -3.21 -5.44 4.81
C SER A 404 -3.40 -6.84 5.34
N LEU A 405 -2.46 -7.26 6.19
CA LEU A 405 -2.63 -8.44 7.03
C LEU A 405 -3.40 -8.02 8.28
N SER A 406 -4.32 -8.87 8.73
CA SER A 406 -4.87 -8.73 10.08
C SER A 406 -3.76 -8.88 11.12
N PRO A 407 -3.87 -8.25 12.30
CA PRO A 407 -2.80 -8.31 13.31
C PRO A 407 -2.46 -9.72 13.83
N ASP A 408 -3.36 -10.70 13.62
CA ASP A 408 -3.17 -12.11 13.95
C ASP A 408 -2.64 -12.94 12.75
N ASP A 409 -2.36 -12.30 11.61
CA ASP A 409 -1.97 -12.89 10.33
C ASP A 409 -3.00 -13.88 9.72
N GLU A 410 -4.21 -13.96 10.26
CA GLU A 410 -5.21 -14.95 9.82
C GLU A 410 -5.95 -14.54 8.54
N SER A 411 -5.98 -13.25 8.22
CA SER A 411 -6.61 -12.71 7.03
C SER A 411 -5.69 -11.74 6.30
N LEU A 412 -5.70 -11.82 4.97
CA LEU A 412 -5.09 -10.87 4.06
C LEU A 412 -6.19 -10.18 3.27
N TYR A 413 -6.17 -8.86 3.27
CA TYR A 413 -7.07 -8.01 2.50
C TYR A 413 -6.33 -7.28 1.39
N ILE A 414 -6.94 -7.26 0.20
CA ILE A 414 -6.42 -6.56 -0.99
C ILE A 414 -7.56 -5.69 -1.52
N GLY A 415 -7.37 -4.37 -1.45
CA GLY A 415 -8.30 -3.43 -2.07
C GLY A 415 -7.98 -3.26 -3.55
N ILE A 416 -9.00 -3.33 -4.40
CA ILE A 416 -8.89 -3.17 -5.85
C ILE A 416 -9.66 -1.93 -6.26
N TRP A 417 -8.95 -1.00 -6.89
CA TRP A 417 -9.54 0.13 -7.61
C TRP A 417 -9.64 -0.23 -9.09
N ASP A 418 -10.86 -0.25 -9.60
CA ASP A 418 -11.19 -0.49 -11.00
C ASP A 418 -12.56 0.12 -11.28
N ARG A 419 -12.76 0.74 -12.46
CA ARG A 419 -14.01 1.42 -12.81
C ARG A 419 -15.22 0.50 -12.72
N THR A 420 -15.04 -0.75 -13.12
CA THR A 420 -16.10 -1.75 -13.12
C THR A 420 -15.95 -2.68 -11.91
N TYR A 421 -14.77 -3.28 -11.76
CA TYR A 421 -14.47 -4.40 -10.87
C TYR A 421 -13.90 -4.03 -9.50
N ALA A 422 -14.00 -2.76 -9.07
CA ALA A 422 -13.58 -2.33 -7.75
C ALA A 422 -14.18 -3.23 -6.66
N SER A 423 -13.31 -3.70 -5.76
CA SER A 423 -13.66 -4.69 -4.74
C SER A 423 -12.70 -4.67 -3.55
N LEU A 424 -13.09 -5.40 -2.50
CA LEU A 424 -12.18 -5.88 -1.46
C LEU A 424 -12.10 -7.41 -1.50
N LEU A 425 -10.91 -7.93 -1.80
CA LEU A 425 -10.61 -9.36 -1.69
C LEU A 425 -10.18 -9.70 -0.25
N GLN A 426 -10.68 -10.82 0.26
CA GLN A 426 -10.23 -11.43 1.50
C GLN A 426 -9.67 -12.82 1.22
N TYR A 427 -8.49 -13.08 1.77
CA TYR A 427 -7.86 -14.39 1.82
C TYR A 427 -7.67 -14.79 3.28
N ASN A 428 -7.76 -16.08 3.58
CA ASN A 428 -7.48 -16.62 4.90
C ASN A 428 -6.20 -17.44 4.90
N ARG A 429 -5.43 -17.33 5.98
CA ARG A 429 -4.21 -18.10 6.16
C ARG A 429 -4.52 -19.60 6.12
N ARG A 430 -3.72 -20.34 5.36
CA ARG A 430 -3.74 -21.81 5.38
C ARG A 430 -2.85 -22.30 6.50
N HIS A 431 -3.45 -23.09 7.38
CA HIS A 431 -2.72 -23.87 8.37
C HIS A 431 -2.48 -25.26 7.78
N SER A 432 -1.22 -25.60 7.49
CA SER A 432 -0.86 -26.99 7.19
C SER A 432 -1.14 -27.81 8.44
N SER A 433 -2.20 -28.61 8.42
CA SER A 433 -2.46 -29.57 9.49
C SER A 433 -1.44 -30.71 9.36
N GLU A 434 -0.30 -30.59 10.04
CA GLU A 434 0.62 -31.72 10.26
C GLU A 434 -0.06 -32.88 11.02
N TYR A 435 -1.27 -32.66 11.55
CA TYR A 435 -2.04 -33.66 12.30
C TYR A 435 -2.75 -34.73 11.45
N VAL A 436 -2.85 -34.57 10.13
CA VAL A 436 -3.57 -35.55 9.28
C VAL A 436 -2.64 -36.65 8.72
N ASP A 437 -1.33 -36.44 8.71
CA ASP A 437 -0.35 -37.41 8.18
C ASP A 437 0.21 -38.38 9.25
N LEU A 438 -0.32 -38.35 10.49
CA LEU A 438 0.06 -39.29 11.56
C LEU A 438 -0.88 -40.49 11.72
N PHE A 439 -1.96 -40.58 10.91
CA PHE A 439 -2.94 -41.68 10.99
C PHE A 439 -3.35 -42.30 9.64
N THR A 440 -2.55 -42.12 8.59
CA THR A 440 -2.59 -42.93 7.37
C THR A 440 -1.23 -43.55 7.12
#